data_AF-A0A1J7HA62-F1
#
_entry.id   AF-A0A1J7HA62-F1
#
_cell.length_a   1.000
_cell.length_b   1.000
_cell.length_c   1.000
_cell.angle_alpha   90.00
_cell.angle_beta   90.00
_cell.angle_gamma   90.00
#
_symmetry.space_group_name_H-M   'P 1'
#
loop_
_entity.id
_entity.type
_entity.pdbx_description
1 polymer ?
#
loop_
_entity_poly.entity_id
_entity_poly.type
_entity_poly.pdbx_seq_one_letter_code
_entity_poly.pdbx_strand_id
1 'polypeptide(L)'
;MGSISKAIGNAAMEAGAQVITNAEVVLADGIEVHSSVVLSNATPYRTFVELVSDNVLPVDFVRAIKNPDYSSVSILLFGKYLLKQATTKINVAVDKLPQFQSCKLDHPHAGPQHVDTIHIGSESMEEIHSASQHAVNGVPSRRPIMEMTIPSVLDKTISPPGKHVINLFVQYTPYKPLDGDWQDHDYRESFAQKCFTLIDEYAPGFSTSVIGYDMLSPPDLEREIGLKGQTTRLRFEDYIYVEVEHILGAELWGLLDEMPPN
;
A
#
# COMPACT_ATOMS: atom_id res chain seq x y z
N MET A 1 -11.77 -0.02 7.51
CA MET A 1 -11.33 0.36 8.86
C MET A 1 -10.88 1.82 9.05
N GLY A 2 -11.20 2.78 8.16
CA GLY A 2 -11.06 4.21 8.53
C GLY A 2 -11.89 4.59 9.78
N SER A 3 -12.90 3.77 10.08
CA SER A 3 -13.68 3.80 11.31
C SER A 3 -12.86 3.61 12.60
N ILE A 4 -11.80 2.79 12.60
CA ILE A 4 -10.99 2.57 13.81
C ILE A 4 -10.18 3.82 14.12
N SER A 5 -9.45 4.36 13.14
CA SER A 5 -8.69 5.60 13.33
C SER A 5 -9.59 6.78 13.71
N LYS A 6 -10.77 6.89 13.09
CA LYS A 6 -11.80 7.87 13.48
C LYS A 6 -12.28 7.64 14.92
N ALA A 7 -12.50 6.40 15.34
CA ALA A 7 -12.91 6.10 16.71
C ALA A 7 -11.82 6.48 17.72
N ILE A 8 -10.54 6.19 17.43
CA ILE A 8 -9.40 6.61 18.26
C ILE A 8 -9.31 8.14 18.32
N GLY A 9 -9.41 8.82 17.18
CA GLY A 9 -9.41 10.27 17.10
C GLY A 9 -10.55 10.90 17.90
N ASN A 10 -11.76 10.36 17.78
CA ASN A 10 -12.93 10.81 18.53
C ASN A 10 -12.75 10.61 20.04
N ALA A 11 -12.29 9.43 20.46
CA ALA A 11 -12.03 9.15 21.87
C ALA A 11 -10.94 10.08 22.45
N ALA A 12 -9.90 10.40 21.68
CA ALA A 12 -8.89 11.36 22.09
C ALA A 12 -9.48 12.78 22.24
N MET A 13 -10.31 13.22 21.29
CA MET A 13 -10.99 14.52 21.37
C MET A 13 -11.96 14.61 22.56
N GLU A 14 -12.71 13.53 22.85
CA GLU A 14 -13.57 13.43 24.03
C GLU A 14 -12.79 13.54 25.35
N ALA A 15 -11.55 13.02 25.37
CA ALA A 15 -10.63 13.17 26.50
C ALA A 15 -9.94 14.55 26.57
N GLY A 16 -10.27 15.47 25.65
CA GLY A 16 -9.75 16.85 25.62
C GLY A 16 -8.54 17.06 24.71
N ALA A 17 -8.14 16.08 23.90
CA ALA A 17 -7.08 16.29 22.90
C ALA A 17 -7.57 17.20 21.76
N GLN A 18 -6.66 18.00 21.22
CA GLN A 18 -6.89 18.76 19.99
C GLN A 18 -6.23 18.04 18.82
N VAL A 19 -7.01 17.77 17.77
CA VAL A 19 -6.52 17.12 16.55
C VAL A 19 -6.48 18.16 15.44
N ILE A 20 -5.27 18.45 14.95
CA ILE A 20 -5.04 19.37 13.83
C ILE A 20 -4.67 18.53 12.61
N THR A 21 -5.45 18.66 11.53
CA THR A 21 -5.21 17.99 10.25
C THR A 21 -4.80 18.99 9.19
N ASN A 22 -4.23 18.52 8.07
CA ASN A 22 -3.72 19.35 6.98
C ASN A 22 -2.60 20.33 7.42
N ALA A 23 -1.81 19.90 8.40
CA ALA A 23 -0.81 20.70 9.05
C ALA A 23 0.54 19.94 9.08
N GLU A 24 1.58 20.53 8.50
CA GLU A 24 2.94 20.01 8.63
C GLU A 24 3.53 20.37 10.00
N VAL A 25 4.45 19.55 10.54
CA VAL A 25 5.05 19.80 11.87
C VAL A 25 5.84 21.12 11.91
N VAL A 26 6.43 21.51 10.78
CA VAL A 26 6.83 22.90 10.53
C VAL A 26 5.63 23.58 9.90
N LEU A 27 4.76 24.16 10.73
CA LEU A 27 3.48 24.69 10.28
C LEU A 27 3.74 25.80 9.24
N ALA A 28 3.23 25.60 8.02
CA ALA A 28 3.46 26.52 6.90
C ALA A 28 2.90 27.93 7.14
N ASP A 29 2.02 28.08 8.12
CA ASP A 29 1.44 29.34 8.59
C ASP A 29 2.26 30.04 9.69
N GLY A 30 3.37 29.44 10.13
CA GLY A 30 4.26 29.98 11.15
C GLY A 30 3.74 29.82 12.59
N ILE A 31 2.69 29.03 12.82
CA ILE A 31 2.22 28.72 14.18
C ILE A 31 3.30 27.92 14.92
N GLU A 32 3.58 28.31 16.17
CA GLU A 32 4.47 27.58 17.06
C GLU A 32 3.67 26.94 18.21
N VAL A 33 3.87 25.63 18.41
CA VAL A 33 3.25 24.89 19.52
C VAL A 33 4.33 24.50 20.52
N HIS A 34 4.33 25.16 21.67
CA HIS A 34 5.25 24.83 22.76
C HIS A 34 4.73 23.66 23.58
N SER A 35 5.59 22.67 23.82
CA SER A 35 5.30 21.52 24.68
C SER A 35 6.53 21.14 25.51
N SER A 36 6.31 20.58 26.71
CA SER A 36 7.37 19.98 27.52
C SER A 36 7.81 18.61 26.99
N VAL A 37 6.96 17.94 26.22
CA VAL A 37 7.21 16.61 25.65
C VAL A 37 6.68 16.55 24.21
N VAL A 38 7.50 16.02 23.31
CA VAL A 38 7.12 15.77 21.91
C VAL A 38 7.23 14.28 21.64
N LEU A 39 6.15 13.66 21.18
CA LEU A 39 6.10 12.28 20.71
C LEU A 39 5.93 12.30 19.20
N SER A 40 6.90 11.74 18.46
CA SER A 40 6.84 11.66 17.00
C SER A 40 6.43 10.26 16.57
N ASN A 41 5.35 10.18 15.80
CA ASN A 41 4.97 8.96 15.06
C ASN A 41 5.50 8.97 13.61
N ALA A 42 6.25 10.01 13.21
CA ALA A 42 6.88 10.05 11.90
C ALA A 42 8.07 9.08 11.83
N THR A 43 8.52 8.74 10.62
CA THR A 43 9.69 7.85 10.46
C THR A 43 10.91 8.40 11.19
N PRO A 44 11.84 7.55 11.66
CA PRO A 44 13.07 8.01 12.30
C PRO A 44 13.87 8.98 11.42
N TYR A 45 13.85 8.78 10.10
CA TYR A 45 14.47 9.72 9.17
C TYR A 45 13.78 11.08 9.22
N ARG A 46 12.45 11.17 9.00
CA ARG A 46 11.72 12.44 9.08
C ARG A 46 11.95 13.13 10.44
N THR A 47 11.81 12.38 11.54
CA THR A 47 11.97 12.92 12.90
C THR A 47 13.37 13.45 13.16
N PHE A 48 14.40 12.62 13.03
CA PHE A 48 15.75 12.96 13.51
C PHE A 48 16.66 13.61 12.47
N VAL A 49 16.30 13.56 11.19
CA VAL A 49 17.09 14.16 10.10
C VAL A 49 16.46 15.43 9.56
N GLU A 50 15.13 15.50 9.49
CA GLU A 50 14.45 16.64 8.86
C GLU A 50 13.79 17.59 9.86
N LEU A 51 13.18 17.07 10.93
CA LEU A 51 12.46 17.88 11.91
C LEU A 51 13.34 18.36 13.07
N VAL A 52 14.37 17.62 13.44
CA VAL A 52 15.34 18.03 14.47
C VAL A 52 16.47 18.82 13.82
N SER A 53 16.78 19.99 14.38
CA SER A 53 17.85 20.86 13.88
C SER A 53 19.21 20.17 13.84
N ASP A 54 20.01 20.53 12.83
CA ASP A 54 21.39 20.05 12.71
C ASP A 54 22.21 20.36 13.97
N ASN A 55 23.08 19.42 14.36
CA ASN A 55 24.00 19.48 15.51
C ASN A 55 23.38 19.33 16.91
N VAL A 56 22.08 19.04 17.03
CA VAL A 56 21.47 18.69 18.33
C VAL A 56 21.77 17.23 18.72
N LEU A 57 21.93 16.36 17.72
CA LEU A 57 22.12 14.93 17.90
C LEU A 57 23.58 14.52 17.63
N PRO A 58 24.10 13.47 18.29
CA PRO A 58 25.43 12.94 18.01
C PRO A 58 25.59 12.59 16.53
N VAL A 59 26.73 12.98 15.94
CA VAL A 59 27.00 12.76 14.50
C VAL A 59 26.88 11.30 14.11
N ASP A 60 27.32 10.37 14.95
CA ASP A 60 27.24 8.94 14.67
C ASP A 60 25.80 8.42 14.69
N PHE A 61 24.92 9.00 15.53
CA PHE A 61 23.50 8.67 15.54
C PHE A 61 22.80 9.14 14.26
N VAL A 62 23.03 10.39 13.87
CA VAL A 62 22.48 10.94 12.61
C VAL A 62 23.05 10.18 11.42
N ARG A 63 24.34 9.81 11.44
CA ARG A 63 24.96 8.97 10.41
C ARG A 63 24.29 7.61 10.33
N ALA A 64 24.03 6.94 11.45
CA ALA A 64 23.34 5.65 11.49
C ALA A 64 21.90 5.72 10.96
N ILE A 65 21.21 6.85 11.10
CA ILE A 65 19.87 7.04 10.53
C ILE A 65 19.94 7.37 9.02
N LYS A 66 20.86 8.25 8.63
CA LYS A 66 21.04 8.64 7.21
C LYS A 66 21.62 7.51 6.37
N ASN A 67 22.51 6.73 6.96
CA ASN A 67 23.21 5.61 6.39
C ASN A 67 23.20 4.50 7.43
N PRO A 68 22.10 3.73 7.56
CA PRO A 68 22.10 2.55 8.40
C PRO A 68 23.32 1.71 8.02
N ASP A 69 24.30 1.67 8.92
CA ASP A 69 25.66 1.25 8.61
C ASP A 69 25.62 -0.24 8.27
N TYR A 70 25.68 -0.55 6.97
CA TYR A 70 25.68 -1.89 6.41
C TYR A 70 27.02 -2.59 6.62
N SER A 71 27.66 -2.45 7.78
CA SER A 71 28.98 -3.03 8.08
C SER A 71 28.87 -4.30 8.95
N SER A 72 27.69 -4.57 9.53
CA SER A 72 27.39 -5.89 10.08
C SER A 72 26.93 -6.82 8.95
N VAL A 73 27.69 -7.89 8.73
CA VAL A 73 27.50 -8.90 7.66
C VAL A 73 26.08 -9.53 7.69
N SER A 74 25.40 -9.49 8.84
CA SER A 74 24.01 -9.92 9.01
C SER A 74 22.97 -8.94 8.46
N ILE A 75 23.26 -7.63 8.37
CA ILE A 75 22.35 -6.61 7.80
C ILE A 75 22.71 -6.30 6.34
N LEU A 76 23.90 -6.66 5.83
CA LEU A 76 24.20 -6.51 4.38
C LEU A 76 23.34 -7.43 3.50
N LEU A 77 23.11 -8.66 3.96
CA LEU A 77 22.24 -9.62 3.27
C LEU A 77 20.76 -9.27 3.41
N PHE A 78 20.36 -8.61 4.51
CA PHE A 78 18.95 -8.24 4.73
C PHE A 78 18.65 -6.80 4.33
N GLY A 79 19.39 -5.78 4.77
CA GLY A 79 19.12 -4.36 4.53
C GLY A 79 19.26 -3.89 3.06
N LYS A 80 20.28 -4.35 2.32
CA LYS A 80 20.43 -4.00 0.89
C LYS A 80 19.39 -4.72 0.00
N TYR A 81 18.87 -5.85 0.48
CA TYR A 81 17.80 -6.62 -0.15
C TYR A 81 16.41 -6.10 0.27
N LEU A 82 16.21 -5.72 1.52
CA LEU A 82 14.95 -5.21 2.09
C LEU A 82 14.57 -3.85 1.49
N LEU A 83 15.53 -2.94 1.30
CA LEU A 83 15.27 -1.63 0.71
C LEU A 83 15.06 -1.66 -0.81
N LYS A 84 15.33 -2.80 -1.46
CA LYS A 84 15.06 -3.00 -2.89
C LYS A 84 13.73 -3.72 -3.17
N GLN A 85 13.14 -4.31 -2.14
CA GLN A 85 11.95 -5.14 -2.25
C GLN A 85 10.80 -4.37 -1.61
N ALA A 86 10.26 -3.42 -2.37
CA ALA A 86 9.06 -2.72 -1.97
C ALA A 86 7.83 -3.51 -2.44
N THR A 87 6.66 -3.01 -2.03
CA THR A 87 5.36 -3.56 -2.41
C THR A 87 4.67 -2.55 -3.32
N THR A 88 3.94 -3.01 -4.32
CA THR A 88 2.98 -2.21 -5.07
C THR A 88 1.59 -2.56 -4.58
N LYS A 89 0.77 -1.55 -4.26
CA LYS A 89 -0.65 -1.77 -3.94
C LYS A 89 -1.51 -1.52 -5.16
N ILE A 90 -2.47 -2.38 -5.44
CA ILE A 90 -3.47 -2.17 -6.50
C ILE A 90 -4.86 -2.33 -5.88
N ASN A 91 -5.65 -1.26 -5.89
CA ASN A 91 -7.06 -1.28 -5.51
C ASN A 91 -7.87 -1.55 -6.78
N VAL A 92 -8.75 -2.54 -6.78
CA VAL A 92 -9.49 -2.97 -7.98
C VAL A 92 -10.98 -3.00 -7.66
N ALA A 93 -11.77 -2.30 -8.48
CA ALA A 93 -13.22 -2.40 -8.46
C ALA A 93 -13.66 -3.44 -9.49
N VAL A 94 -14.48 -4.40 -9.06
CA VAL A 94 -14.98 -5.49 -9.91
C VAL A 94 -16.50 -5.62 -9.85
N ASP A 95 -17.09 -6.12 -10.93
CA ASP A 95 -18.55 -6.33 -11.05
C ASP A 95 -19.06 -7.70 -10.60
N LYS A 96 -18.16 -8.61 -10.23
CA LYS A 96 -18.45 -9.93 -9.68
C LYS A 96 -17.26 -10.43 -8.85
N LEU A 97 -17.51 -11.35 -7.92
CA LEU A 97 -16.44 -11.99 -7.16
C LEU A 97 -15.59 -12.92 -8.05
N PRO A 98 -14.27 -12.99 -7.82
CA PRO A 98 -13.40 -13.95 -8.51
C PRO A 98 -13.81 -15.38 -8.15
N GLN A 99 -14.04 -16.23 -9.17
CA GLN A 99 -14.41 -17.63 -8.96
C GLN A 99 -13.18 -18.52 -9.11
N PHE A 100 -12.57 -18.88 -7.98
CA PHE A 100 -11.36 -19.71 -7.96
C PHE A 100 -11.65 -21.14 -8.41
N GLN A 101 -10.84 -21.66 -9.34
CA GLN A 101 -11.00 -23.00 -9.91
C GLN A 101 -10.88 -24.12 -8.86
N SER A 102 -10.06 -23.93 -7.83
CA SER A 102 -9.85 -24.89 -6.74
C SER A 102 -11.02 -24.95 -5.76
N CYS A 103 -11.83 -23.90 -5.69
CA CYS A 103 -12.90 -23.72 -4.71
C CYS A 103 -14.18 -23.25 -5.40
N LYS A 104 -14.61 -23.96 -6.46
CA LYS A 104 -15.83 -23.61 -7.20
C LYS A 104 -17.04 -23.64 -6.27
N LEU A 105 -17.80 -22.57 -6.27
CA LEU A 105 -19.09 -22.50 -5.59
C LEU A 105 -20.20 -22.72 -6.61
N ASP A 106 -21.26 -23.40 -6.19
CA ASP A 106 -22.47 -23.58 -7.00
C ASP A 106 -23.38 -22.34 -6.97
N HIS A 107 -22.93 -21.25 -6.35
CA HIS A 107 -23.67 -20.00 -6.19
C HIS A 107 -22.78 -18.75 -6.35
N PRO A 108 -23.35 -17.60 -6.76
CA PRO A 108 -22.58 -16.37 -6.97
C PRO A 108 -22.18 -15.64 -5.67
N HIS A 109 -22.68 -16.08 -4.52
CA HIS A 109 -22.38 -15.44 -3.23
C HIS A 109 -20.97 -15.76 -2.72
N ALA A 110 -20.45 -14.88 -1.86
CA ALA A 110 -19.16 -15.09 -1.21
C ALA A 110 -19.14 -16.36 -0.37
N GLY A 111 -18.21 -17.27 -0.67
CA GLY A 111 -17.82 -18.38 0.20
C GLY A 111 -16.61 -18.07 1.08
N PRO A 112 -16.19 -19.02 1.94
CA PRO A 112 -15.08 -18.86 2.89
C PRO A 112 -13.78 -18.37 2.26
N GLN A 113 -13.50 -18.76 1.01
CA GLN A 113 -12.30 -18.37 0.28
C GLN A 113 -12.21 -16.87 -0.03
N HIS A 114 -13.29 -16.11 0.13
CA HIS A 114 -13.32 -14.67 -0.12
C HIS A 114 -13.27 -13.81 1.16
N VAL A 115 -13.23 -14.45 2.33
CA VAL A 115 -13.34 -13.78 3.63
C VAL A 115 -11.97 -13.51 4.26
N ASP A 116 -10.95 -14.25 3.83
CA ASP A 116 -9.59 -14.19 4.36
C ASP A 116 -8.59 -13.75 3.27
N THR A 117 -7.32 -13.75 3.62
CA THR A 117 -6.20 -13.44 2.74
C THR A 117 -5.95 -14.57 1.74
N ILE A 118 -5.91 -14.21 0.46
CA ILE A 118 -5.66 -15.12 -0.66
C ILE A 118 -4.24 -14.85 -1.18
N HIS A 119 -3.41 -15.88 -1.24
CA HIS A 119 -2.05 -15.78 -1.77
C HIS A 119 -1.98 -16.36 -3.19
N ILE A 120 -1.38 -15.62 -4.12
CA ILE A 120 -1.27 -15.97 -5.54
C ILE A 120 0.18 -15.92 -5.98
N GLY A 121 0.63 -16.93 -6.73
CA GLY A 121 2.00 -17.02 -7.26
C GLY A 121 3.03 -17.50 -6.24
N SER A 122 2.59 -17.99 -5.08
CA SER A 122 3.43 -18.44 -3.96
C SER A 122 3.33 -19.95 -3.71
N GLU A 123 3.10 -20.72 -4.76
CA GLU A 123 2.90 -22.17 -4.67
C GLU A 123 4.18 -22.93 -4.30
N SER A 124 5.35 -22.32 -4.56
CA SER A 124 6.66 -22.89 -4.26
C SER A 124 7.64 -21.86 -3.70
N MET A 125 8.60 -22.33 -2.90
CA MET A 125 9.69 -21.48 -2.41
C MET A 125 10.59 -21.00 -3.55
N GLU A 126 10.69 -21.78 -4.61
CA GLU A 126 11.43 -21.45 -5.83
C GLU A 126 10.83 -20.23 -6.55
N GLU A 127 9.51 -20.11 -6.62
CA GLU A 127 8.83 -18.94 -7.21
C GLU A 127 9.04 -17.69 -6.37
N ILE A 128 8.89 -17.79 -5.05
CA ILE A 128 9.15 -16.69 -4.11
C ILE A 128 10.61 -16.22 -4.24
N HIS A 129 11.54 -17.18 -4.28
CA HIS A 129 12.96 -16.88 -4.47
C HIS A 129 13.22 -16.21 -5.82
N SER A 130 12.63 -16.72 -6.91
CA SER A 130 12.78 -16.14 -8.24
C SER A 130 12.25 -14.71 -8.30
N ALA A 131 11.08 -14.44 -7.70
CA ALA A 131 10.51 -13.10 -7.63
C ALA A 131 11.41 -12.13 -6.85
N SER A 132 11.95 -12.58 -5.71
CA SER A 132 12.94 -11.83 -4.93
C SER A 132 14.20 -11.53 -5.76
N GLN A 133 14.73 -12.50 -6.50
CA GLN A 133 15.90 -12.32 -7.35
C GLN A 133 15.65 -11.30 -8.48
N HIS A 134 14.49 -11.31 -9.12
CA HIS A 134 14.12 -10.31 -10.12
C HIS A 134 14.17 -8.89 -9.53
N ALA A 135 13.57 -8.67 -8.37
CA ALA A 135 13.56 -7.37 -7.70
C ALA A 135 14.95 -6.88 -7.31
N VAL A 136 15.82 -7.79 -6.84
CA VAL A 136 17.23 -7.49 -6.53
C VAL A 136 17.99 -7.02 -7.76
N ASN A 137 17.67 -7.62 -8.91
CA ASN A 137 18.16 -7.27 -10.23
C ASN A 137 17.46 -6.04 -10.84
N GLY A 138 16.54 -5.41 -10.09
CA GLY A 138 15.91 -4.15 -10.47
C GLY A 138 14.77 -4.28 -11.46
N VAL A 139 14.20 -5.46 -11.66
CA VAL A 139 13.04 -5.67 -12.53
C VAL A 139 11.90 -6.35 -11.76
N PRO A 140 10.62 -6.02 -12.04
CA PRO A 140 9.51 -6.74 -11.42
C PRO A 140 9.50 -8.22 -11.83
N SER A 141 8.98 -9.09 -10.95
CA SER A 141 8.88 -10.52 -11.27
C SER A 141 7.96 -10.77 -12.46
N ARG A 142 8.36 -11.71 -13.34
CA ARG A 142 7.52 -12.19 -14.45
C ARG A 142 6.24 -12.87 -13.96
N ARG A 143 6.31 -13.52 -12.80
CA ARG A 143 5.17 -14.11 -12.09
C ARG A 143 5.10 -13.41 -10.73
N PRO A 144 4.29 -12.34 -10.59
CA PRO A 144 4.23 -11.57 -9.36
C PRO A 144 3.71 -12.39 -8.17
N ILE A 145 4.29 -12.16 -6.99
CA ILE A 145 3.79 -12.72 -5.73
C ILE A 145 2.79 -11.73 -5.17
N MET A 146 1.55 -12.16 -4.97
CA MET A 146 0.46 -11.25 -4.60
C MET A 146 -0.31 -11.77 -3.41
N GLU A 147 -0.58 -10.86 -2.49
CA GLU A 147 -1.59 -11.04 -1.47
C GLU A 147 -2.87 -10.31 -1.93
N MET A 148 -4.00 -11.00 -1.89
CA MET A 148 -5.30 -10.49 -2.31
C MET A 148 -6.28 -10.53 -1.13
N THR A 149 -7.03 -9.45 -0.94
CA THR A 149 -8.12 -9.37 0.05
C THR A 149 -9.37 -8.77 -0.58
N ILE A 150 -10.56 -9.20 -0.14
CA ILE A 150 -11.85 -8.71 -0.65
C ILE A 150 -12.67 -8.11 0.49
N PRO A 151 -12.30 -6.91 1.01
CA PRO A 151 -12.94 -6.33 2.20
C PRO A 151 -14.45 -6.12 2.03
N SER A 152 -14.93 -5.92 0.80
CA SER A 152 -16.35 -5.73 0.47
C SER A 152 -17.21 -6.97 0.73
N VAL A 153 -16.59 -8.13 0.96
CA VAL A 153 -17.30 -9.33 1.41
C VAL A 153 -17.75 -9.17 2.86
N LEU A 154 -16.89 -8.60 3.70
CA LEU A 154 -17.11 -8.38 5.13
C LEU A 154 -17.87 -7.08 5.43
N ASP A 155 -17.53 -6.01 4.74
CA ASP A 155 -18.14 -4.69 4.92
C ASP A 155 -18.89 -4.29 3.65
N LYS A 156 -20.23 -4.30 3.68
CA LYS A 156 -21.06 -3.93 2.52
C LYS A 156 -21.17 -2.42 2.31
N THR A 157 -20.64 -1.60 3.22
CA THR A 157 -20.74 -0.14 3.12
C THR A 157 -19.70 0.48 2.19
N ILE A 158 -18.67 -0.28 1.81
CA ILE A 158 -17.55 0.19 0.99
C ILE A 158 -17.70 -0.10 -0.51
N SER A 159 -18.79 -0.75 -0.92
CA SER A 159 -19.07 -1.01 -2.33
C SER A 159 -20.57 -1.04 -2.63
N PRO A 160 -21.01 -0.65 -3.84
CA PRO A 160 -22.40 -0.80 -4.25
C PRO A 160 -22.87 -2.27 -4.27
N PRO A 161 -24.19 -2.53 -4.17
CA PRO A 161 -24.73 -3.88 -4.30
C PRO A 161 -24.29 -4.57 -5.60
N GLY A 162 -23.79 -5.80 -5.49
CA GLY A 162 -23.29 -6.59 -6.62
C GLY A 162 -21.91 -6.17 -7.13
N LYS A 163 -21.29 -5.13 -6.56
CA LYS A 163 -19.92 -4.70 -6.87
C LYS A 163 -19.01 -5.03 -5.70
N HIS A 164 -17.74 -5.28 -6.01
CA HIS A 164 -16.75 -5.65 -5.01
C HIS A 164 -15.49 -4.84 -5.18
N VAL A 165 -14.80 -4.68 -4.06
CA VAL A 165 -13.47 -4.09 -4.04
C VAL A 165 -12.48 -5.15 -3.57
N ILE A 166 -11.39 -5.24 -4.31
CA ILE A 166 -10.26 -6.12 -4.07
C ILE A 166 -9.02 -5.27 -3.88
N ASN A 167 -8.23 -5.60 -2.85
CA ASN A 167 -6.90 -5.02 -2.68
C ASN A 167 -5.87 -6.09 -3.03
N LEU A 168 -4.90 -5.71 -3.83
CA LEU A 168 -3.73 -6.51 -4.15
C LEU A 168 -2.49 -5.85 -3.55
N PHE A 169 -1.69 -6.63 -2.82
CA PHE A 169 -0.36 -6.25 -2.39
C PHE A 169 0.65 -7.12 -3.13
N VAL A 170 1.31 -6.52 -4.12
CA VAL A 170 2.27 -7.20 -4.99
C VAL A 170 3.66 -7.04 -4.40
N GLN A 171 4.27 -8.14 -4.00
CA GLN A 171 5.59 -8.15 -3.37
C GLN A 171 6.72 -8.11 -4.40
N TYR A 172 7.90 -7.72 -3.93
CA TYR A 172 9.13 -7.71 -4.73
C TYR A 172 9.04 -6.76 -5.94
N THR A 173 8.46 -5.57 -5.74
CA THR A 173 8.45 -4.53 -6.77
C THR A 173 9.62 -3.56 -6.54
N PRO A 174 10.49 -3.36 -7.55
CA PRO A 174 11.64 -2.49 -7.40
C PRO A 174 11.19 -1.03 -7.32
N TYR A 175 11.82 -0.24 -6.44
CA TYR A 175 11.51 1.19 -6.30
C TYR A 175 11.76 1.97 -7.60
N LYS A 176 12.86 1.65 -8.28
CA LYS A 176 13.20 2.18 -9.60
C LYS A 176 13.44 1.00 -10.55
N PRO A 177 12.45 0.63 -11.37
CA PRO A 177 12.61 -0.46 -12.33
C PRO A 177 13.68 -0.10 -13.37
N LEU A 178 14.41 -1.09 -13.85
CA LEU A 178 15.40 -0.94 -14.93
C LEU A 178 14.79 -1.14 -16.32
N ASP A 179 13.61 -1.75 -16.38
CA ASP A 179 12.88 -2.10 -17.60
C ASP A 179 11.72 -1.13 -17.91
N GLY A 180 11.62 -0.01 -17.18
CA GLY A 180 10.62 1.03 -17.40
C GLY A 180 10.62 2.08 -16.28
N ASP A 181 9.52 2.82 -16.15
CA ASP A 181 9.35 3.85 -15.13
C ASP A 181 7.93 3.79 -14.54
N TRP A 182 7.81 3.91 -13.22
CA TRP A 182 6.50 3.97 -12.56
C TRP A 182 5.73 5.25 -12.86
N GLN A 183 6.38 6.29 -13.39
CA GLN A 183 5.69 7.51 -13.87
C GLN A 183 5.09 7.34 -15.27
N ASP A 184 5.48 6.30 -16.00
CA ASP A 184 4.92 5.99 -17.31
C ASP A 184 3.60 5.22 -17.16
N HIS A 185 2.52 5.80 -17.69
CA HIS A 185 1.18 5.21 -17.65
C HIS A 185 1.15 3.81 -18.29
N ASP A 186 1.78 3.62 -19.45
CA ASP A 186 1.73 2.35 -20.19
C ASP A 186 2.51 1.26 -19.44
N TYR A 187 3.62 1.63 -18.79
CA TYR A 187 4.36 0.70 -17.94
C TYR A 187 3.54 0.24 -16.75
N ARG A 188 2.84 1.17 -16.07
CA ARG A 188 1.95 0.88 -14.94
C ARG A 188 0.81 -0.06 -15.35
N GLU A 189 0.15 0.26 -16.46
CA GLU A 189 -0.93 -0.55 -17.02
C GLU A 189 -0.43 -1.95 -17.39
N SER A 190 0.74 -2.05 -18.03
CA SER A 190 1.33 -3.35 -18.35
C SER A 190 1.61 -4.19 -17.10
N PHE A 191 2.00 -3.57 -15.99
CA PHE A 191 2.27 -4.26 -14.73
C PHE A 191 0.98 -4.72 -14.04
N ALA A 192 -0.05 -3.85 -13.98
CA ALA A 192 -1.37 -4.21 -13.48
C ALA A 192 -1.96 -5.38 -14.28
N GLN A 193 -1.85 -5.33 -15.61
CA GLN A 193 -2.39 -6.38 -16.46
C GLN A 193 -1.65 -7.71 -16.33
N LYS A 194 -0.33 -7.72 -16.05
CA LYS A 194 0.39 -8.95 -15.66
C LYS A 194 -0.20 -9.55 -14.38
N CYS A 195 -0.52 -8.73 -13.39
CA CYS A 195 -1.15 -9.18 -12.14
C CYS A 195 -2.54 -9.77 -12.41
N PHE A 196 -3.36 -9.11 -13.22
CA PHE A 196 -4.71 -9.59 -13.55
C PHE A 196 -4.70 -10.86 -14.39
N THR A 197 -3.77 -10.96 -15.34
CA THR A 197 -3.55 -12.17 -16.14
C THR A 197 -3.17 -13.36 -15.26
N LEU A 198 -2.29 -13.13 -14.28
CA LEU A 198 -1.94 -14.17 -13.32
C LEU A 198 -3.15 -14.59 -12.48
N ILE A 199 -3.98 -13.65 -12.02
CA ILE A 199 -5.22 -13.97 -11.30
C ILE A 199 -6.18 -14.77 -12.17
N ASP A 200 -6.31 -14.47 -13.46
CA ASP A 200 -7.15 -15.23 -14.40
C ASP A 200 -6.76 -16.71 -14.50
N GLU A 201 -5.48 -17.06 -14.28
CA GLU A 201 -5.07 -18.47 -14.23
C GLU A 201 -5.78 -19.23 -13.10
N TYR A 202 -6.03 -18.57 -11.96
CA TYR A 202 -6.69 -19.16 -10.78
C TYR A 202 -8.19 -18.90 -10.74
N ALA A 203 -8.63 -17.75 -11.24
CA ALA A 203 -10.01 -17.29 -11.26
C ALA A 203 -10.38 -16.75 -12.66
N PRO A 204 -10.64 -17.63 -13.64
CA PRO A 204 -10.88 -17.24 -15.03
C PRO A 204 -11.99 -16.21 -15.19
N GLY A 205 -11.70 -15.16 -15.97
CA GLY A 205 -12.64 -14.07 -16.23
C GLY A 205 -12.65 -13.00 -15.14
N PHE A 206 -11.65 -13.00 -14.26
CA PHE A 206 -11.37 -11.92 -13.32
C PHE A 206 -11.05 -10.62 -14.07
N SER A 207 -10.13 -10.62 -15.03
CA SER A 207 -9.76 -9.39 -15.75
C SER A 207 -10.95 -8.73 -16.43
N THR A 208 -11.87 -9.53 -17.00
CA THR A 208 -13.11 -9.04 -17.62
C THR A 208 -14.12 -8.46 -16.63
N SER A 209 -13.98 -8.74 -15.33
CA SER A 209 -14.82 -8.17 -14.27
C SER A 209 -14.35 -6.81 -13.80
N VAL A 210 -13.12 -6.42 -14.15
CA VAL A 210 -12.50 -5.17 -13.69
C VAL A 210 -13.22 -3.98 -14.31
N ILE A 211 -13.77 -3.13 -13.47
CA ILE A 211 -14.42 -1.87 -13.85
C ILE A 211 -13.36 -0.76 -13.91
N GLY A 212 -12.44 -0.78 -12.96
CA GLY A 212 -11.35 0.17 -12.85
C GLY A 212 -10.39 -0.26 -11.75
N TYR A 213 -9.18 0.29 -11.78
CA TYR A 213 -8.20 0.08 -10.74
C TYR A 213 -7.42 1.36 -10.46
N ASP A 214 -6.87 1.42 -9.26
CA ASP A 214 -5.92 2.43 -8.83
C ASP A 214 -4.66 1.71 -8.33
N MET A 215 -3.49 2.20 -8.73
CA MET A 215 -2.22 1.57 -8.39
C MET A 215 -1.33 2.56 -7.65
N LEU A 216 -0.65 2.07 -6.62
CA LEU A 216 0.37 2.77 -5.86
C LEU A 216 1.68 2.01 -5.96
N SER A 217 2.56 2.53 -6.81
CA SER A 217 3.93 2.03 -6.94
C SER A 217 4.76 2.41 -5.70
N PRO A 218 5.96 1.84 -5.50
CA PRO A 218 6.78 2.17 -4.34
C PRO A 218 7.11 3.67 -4.19
N PRO A 219 7.45 4.42 -5.27
CA PRO A 219 7.60 5.87 -5.18
C PRO A 219 6.31 6.61 -4.80
N ASP A 220 5.14 6.11 -5.25
CA ASP A 220 3.85 6.69 -4.86
C ASP A 220 3.60 6.48 -3.38
N LEU A 221 3.83 5.26 -2.88
CA LEU A 221 3.74 4.98 -1.46
C LEU A 221 4.69 5.90 -0.67
N GLU A 222 5.96 6.03 -1.01
CA GLU A 222 6.85 6.95 -0.26
C GLU A 222 6.33 8.39 -0.22
N ARG A 223 5.80 8.90 -1.34
CA ARG A 223 5.27 10.26 -1.44
C ARG A 223 4.00 10.47 -0.61
N GLU A 224 3.04 9.55 -0.70
CA GLU A 224 1.71 9.74 -0.12
C GLU A 224 1.66 9.49 1.40
N ILE A 225 2.61 8.72 1.96
CA ILE A 225 2.64 8.35 3.39
C ILE A 225 3.94 8.67 4.13
N GLY A 226 4.96 9.17 3.43
CA GLY A 226 6.26 9.46 4.06
C GLY A 226 7.00 8.20 4.53
N LEU A 227 6.60 7.02 4.05
CA LEU A 227 7.26 5.75 4.34
C LEU A 227 8.37 5.49 3.32
N LYS A 228 9.61 5.74 3.71
CA LYS A 228 10.79 5.26 2.98
C LYS A 228 10.85 3.73 3.08
N GLY A 229 10.36 3.05 2.04
CA GLY A 229 10.53 1.61 1.85
C GLY A 229 9.58 0.66 2.58
N GLN A 230 8.43 1.11 3.13
CA GLN A 230 7.37 0.24 3.72
C GLN A 230 5.96 0.86 3.51
N THR A 231 4.88 0.15 3.85
CA THR A 231 3.56 0.14 3.15
C THR A 231 2.42 1.07 3.69
N THR A 232 1.74 1.73 2.73
CA THR A 232 0.36 2.35 2.55
C THR A 232 -0.38 3.33 3.49
N ARG A 233 -0.88 4.43 2.86
CA ARG A 233 -2.26 5.07 2.84
C ARG A 233 -2.39 6.06 1.64
N LEU A 234 -3.61 6.27 1.13
CA LEU A 234 -4.00 7.31 0.16
C LEU A 234 -4.92 8.40 0.76
N ARG A 235 -4.99 9.55 0.08
CA ARG A 235 -5.84 10.71 0.35
C ARG A 235 -6.70 11.02 -0.89
N PHE A 236 -8.03 11.06 -0.74
CA PHE A 236 -8.91 11.96 -1.50
C PHE A 236 -9.51 12.96 -0.51
N GLU A 237 -10.07 14.07 -1.03
CA GLU A 237 -10.46 15.25 -0.25
C GLU A 237 -11.33 14.92 0.97
N ASP A 238 -10.96 15.55 2.08
CA ASP A 238 -11.46 15.40 3.45
C ASP A 238 -11.08 14.09 4.19
N TYR A 239 -10.26 14.28 5.24
CA TYR A 239 -9.86 13.34 6.32
C TYR A 239 -8.64 12.41 6.09
N ILE A 240 -7.52 12.74 6.75
CA ILE A 240 -6.24 11.99 6.82
C ILE A 240 -6.25 10.99 7.99
N TYR A 241 -5.76 9.74 7.84
CA TYR A 241 -5.33 8.87 8.97
C TYR A 241 -4.37 7.73 8.57
N VAL A 242 -3.08 7.75 8.89
CA VAL A 242 -2.15 6.63 8.59
C VAL A 242 -2.15 5.58 9.71
N GLU A 243 -2.31 4.30 9.37
CA GLU A 243 -1.71 3.16 10.09
C GLU A 243 -1.45 2.02 9.08
N VAL A 244 -0.30 1.35 9.26
CA VAL A 244 0.22 0.28 8.40
C VAL A 244 -0.57 -1.00 8.67
N GLU A 245 -0.95 -1.69 7.59
CA GLU A 245 -1.91 -2.80 7.51
C GLU A 245 -3.39 -2.35 7.55
N HIS A 246 -4.09 -2.73 6.47
CA HIS A 246 -5.51 -2.51 6.18
C HIS A 246 -5.94 -1.12 5.67
N ILE A 247 -7.03 -1.14 4.88
CA ILE A 247 -7.93 -0.04 4.45
C ILE A 247 -7.62 0.56 3.06
N LEU A 248 -8.57 0.82 2.15
CA LEU A 248 -9.96 0.38 1.92
C LEU A 248 -10.32 0.76 0.48
N GLY A 249 -11.26 0.02 -0.08
CA GLY A 249 -11.78 0.13 -1.43
C GLY A 249 -12.81 1.22 -1.76
N ALA A 250 -12.89 2.32 -1.02
CA ALA A 250 -14.06 3.21 -1.11
C ALA A 250 -13.99 4.32 -2.17
N GLU A 251 -12.84 4.59 -2.79
CA GLU A 251 -12.64 5.84 -3.58
C GLU A 251 -12.57 5.65 -5.10
N LEU A 252 -12.72 4.43 -5.62
CA LEU A 252 -12.76 4.17 -7.07
C LEU A 252 -14.07 4.61 -7.74
N TRP A 253 -15.14 4.82 -6.97
CA TRP A 253 -16.46 5.17 -7.51
C TRP A 253 -16.68 6.68 -7.73
N GLY A 254 -15.93 7.55 -7.04
CA GLY A 254 -16.04 9.01 -7.25
C GLY A 254 -15.54 9.46 -8.63
N LEU A 255 -14.64 8.70 -9.25
CA LEU A 255 -14.12 8.94 -10.61
C LEU A 255 -15.06 8.43 -11.71
N LEU A 256 -15.99 7.53 -11.40
CA LEU A 256 -16.95 6.97 -12.39
C LEU A 256 -18.24 7.78 -12.48
N ASP A 257 -18.58 8.59 -11.47
CA ASP A 257 -19.73 9.50 -11.50
C ASP A 257 -19.53 10.70 -12.46
N GLU A 258 -18.30 10.96 -12.91
CA GLU A 258 -18.00 11.98 -13.92
C GLU A 258 -18.02 11.46 -15.37
N MET A 259 -18.24 10.15 -15.59
CA MET A 259 -18.37 9.62 -16.94
C MET A 259 -19.80 9.78 -17.46
N PRO A 260 -20.01 10.47 -18.61
CA PRO A 260 -21.34 10.58 -19.18
C PRO A 260 -21.85 9.19 -19.60
N PRO A 261 -23.16 8.93 -19.45
CA PRO A 261 -23.73 7.63 -19.78
C PRO A 261 -23.63 7.39 -21.29
N ASN A 262 -22.94 6.32 -21.68
CA ASN A 262 -23.09 5.66 -22.98
C ASN A 262 -23.00 4.15 -22.80
#